data_AF-A0AAX3K898-F1
#
_entry.id   AF-A0AAX3K898-F1
#
_cell.length_a   1.000
_cell.length_b   1.000
_cell.length_c   1.000
_cell.angle_alpha   90.00
_cell.angle_beta   90.00
_cell.angle_gamma   90.00
#
_symmetry.space_group_name_H-M   'P 1'
#
loop_
_entity.id
_entity.type
_entity.pdbx_description
1 polymer ?
#
loop_
_entity_poly.entity_id
_entity_poly.type
_entity_poly.pdbx_seq_one_letter_code
_entity_poly.pdbx_strand_id
1 'polypeptide(L)'
;MKKILKIILSLFLVLFIVSCGDKVVKKEEDPNLPKHSVEINVKCDGNLIFSKYDVDVYIDDEKVVTIKHGENYVDIVKLTDGKHTLVFKNKDDKSVEGKVEFLIKEDTKLNYQIHCNNDKVRIKELADEKKKEEVQESKENENNKESDITEKNSESLEITFPKENARRAVVVAFTNGYSTDVFKKDGNTYDINKFHSYAEKPEYHIKIEKDGNWTAKDEKTWHIENIELKTSYKLYFNTSLDITFDGKNYIISNVSGLMGKKTNSDKQKTDISDFASGNCPYCTVSPELIKEDRNPEDFKELDEDKIRSEARKVFQAYGKKLFPYGFKCHWIIGLRAEEVSRDGACFFKVDVTIKNEYGTKRKAIAEGTVKDGKIIDFHIH
;
A
#
# COMPACT_ATOMS: atom_id res chain seq x y z
N MET A 1 17.71 -65.01 56.84
CA MET A 1 17.01 -66.22 56.34
C MET A 1 15.64 -65.83 55.81
N LYS A 2 15.30 -66.37 54.64
CA LYS A 2 13.97 -66.52 54.02
C LYS A 2 13.30 -65.31 53.31
N LYS A 3 13.05 -65.60 52.03
CA LYS A 3 12.22 -64.94 50.99
C LYS A 3 10.76 -64.80 51.40
N ILE A 4 10.02 -63.87 50.75
CA ILE A 4 8.58 -63.83 50.34
C ILE A 4 8.40 -62.38 49.79
N LEU A 5 8.22 -62.03 48.51
CA LEU A 5 7.27 -62.32 47.43
C LEU A 5 5.77 -62.07 47.74
N LYS A 6 5.18 -61.12 46.97
CA LYS A 6 3.75 -60.78 46.74
C LYS A 6 3.21 -59.61 47.60
N ILE A 7 2.44 -58.60 47.15
CA ILE A 7 1.85 -58.15 45.86
C ILE A 7 1.04 -56.84 46.20
N ILE A 8 0.76 -55.96 45.21
CA ILE A 8 -0.27 -54.88 45.15
C ILE A 8 0.01 -53.58 45.96
N LEU A 9 0.36 -52.44 45.32
CA LEU A 9 -0.42 -51.48 44.50
C LEU A 9 -0.82 -50.26 45.34
N SER A 10 -0.09 -49.15 45.22
CA SER A 10 -0.64 -47.79 45.37
C SER A 10 0.42 -46.73 45.01
N LEU A 11 0.13 -46.01 43.92
CA LEU A 11 0.46 -44.60 43.68
C LEU A 11 1.95 -44.17 43.72
N PHE A 12 2.62 -44.29 42.57
CA PHE A 12 3.68 -43.36 42.19
C PHE A 12 3.23 -42.60 40.95
N LEU A 13 2.85 -41.33 41.15
CA LEU A 13 2.61 -40.35 40.11
C LEU A 13 3.98 -39.92 39.55
N VAL A 14 4.44 -40.59 38.49
CA VAL A 14 5.59 -40.16 37.69
C VAL A 14 5.07 -39.42 36.47
N LEU A 15 5.44 -38.14 36.41
CA LEU A 15 5.30 -37.27 35.24
C LEU A 15 5.99 -37.91 34.03
N PHE A 16 5.19 -38.43 33.09
CA PHE A 16 5.63 -38.67 31.73
C PHE A 16 5.39 -37.42 30.90
N ILE A 17 6.49 -36.75 30.55
CA ILE A 17 6.58 -35.85 29.41
C ILE A 17 6.35 -36.71 28.15
N VAL A 18 5.16 -36.59 27.57
CA VAL A 18 4.85 -37.16 26.26
C VAL A 18 5.50 -36.28 25.21
N SER A 19 6.62 -36.77 24.67
CA SER A 19 7.16 -36.34 23.38
C SER A 19 6.32 -37.02 22.29
N CYS A 20 5.33 -36.32 21.75
CA CYS A 20 4.70 -36.70 20.50
C CYS A 20 5.65 -36.34 19.36
N GLY A 21 6.51 -37.28 18.98
CA GLY A 21 7.16 -37.26 17.68
C GLY A 21 6.15 -37.69 16.63
N ASP A 22 5.69 -36.76 15.80
CA ASP A 22 4.90 -37.08 14.61
C ASP A 22 5.76 -37.91 13.65
N LYS A 23 5.48 -39.21 13.59
CA LYS A 23 5.94 -40.07 12.50
C LYS A 23 5.05 -39.79 11.29
N VAL A 24 5.62 -39.16 10.29
CA VAL A 24 5.02 -38.98 8.96
C VAL A 24 4.73 -40.36 8.37
N VAL A 25 3.45 -40.70 8.26
CA VAL A 25 2.98 -41.83 7.46
C VAL A 25 3.05 -41.39 6.01
N LYS A 26 3.89 -42.04 5.19
CA LYS A 26 3.88 -41.82 3.74
C LYS A 26 2.52 -42.26 3.19
N LYS A 27 1.83 -41.36 2.49
CA LYS A 27 0.69 -41.72 1.65
C LYS A 27 1.22 -42.62 0.52
N GLU A 28 0.81 -43.88 0.48
CA GLU A 28 1.07 -44.73 -0.69
C GLU A 28 0.22 -44.22 -1.85
N GLU A 29 0.85 -43.79 -2.94
CA GLU A 29 0.17 -43.46 -4.20
C GLU A 29 -0.52 -44.73 -4.75
N ASP A 30 -1.82 -44.65 -5.08
CA ASP A 30 -2.50 -45.74 -5.78
C ASP A 30 -1.97 -45.81 -7.23
N PRO A 31 -1.30 -46.91 -7.61
CA PRO A 31 -0.62 -47.02 -8.91
C PRO A 31 -1.57 -47.04 -10.11
N ASN A 32 -2.90 -47.07 -9.90
CA ASN A 32 -3.89 -47.11 -10.96
C ASN A 32 -4.52 -45.76 -11.32
N LEU A 33 -4.21 -44.66 -10.62
CA LEU A 33 -4.74 -43.34 -11.00
C LEU A 33 -3.96 -42.71 -12.18
N PRO A 34 -4.65 -42.03 -13.12
CA PRO A 34 -4.01 -41.29 -14.20
C PRO A 34 -3.01 -40.26 -13.65
N LYS A 35 -1.86 -40.09 -14.32
CA LYS A 35 -0.85 -39.07 -13.99
C LYS A 35 -0.84 -37.95 -15.03
N HIS A 36 -0.79 -36.71 -14.56
CA HIS A 36 -0.79 -35.48 -15.37
C HIS A 36 0.51 -34.71 -15.18
N SER A 37 0.92 -34.00 -16.22
CA SER A 37 2.08 -33.10 -16.19
C SER A 37 1.69 -31.78 -15.57
N VAL A 38 2.35 -31.40 -14.48
CA VAL A 38 2.09 -30.14 -13.77
C VAL A 38 3.33 -29.27 -13.85
N GLU A 39 3.24 -28.17 -14.60
CA GLU A 39 4.30 -27.16 -14.71
C GLU A 39 4.18 -26.18 -13.54
N ILE A 40 5.17 -26.16 -12.66
CA ILE A 40 5.19 -25.32 -11.47
C ILE A 40 6.18 -24.19 -11.70
N ASN A 41 5.68 -22.96 -11.77
CA ASN A 41 6.46 -21.74 -11.87
C ASN A 41 6.37 -20.98 -10.54
N VAL A 42 7.51 -20.83 -9.86
CA VAL A 42 7.60 -20.11 -8.59
C VAL A 42 8.58 -18.95 -8.73
N LYS A 43 8.08 -17.74 -8.51
CA LYS A 43 8.88 -16.52 -8.39
C LYS A 43 9.14 -16.22 -6.92
N CYS A 44 10.39 -16.34 -6.45
CA CYS A 44 10.76 -15.92 -5.10
C CYS A 44 11.19 -14.46 -5.11
N ASP A 45 10.57 -13.62 -4.27
CA ASP A 45 10.94 -12.21 -4.19
C ASP A 45 12.32 -12.02 -3.54
N GLY A 46 13.22 -11.35 -4.25
CA GLY A 46 14.50 -10.91 -3.71
C GLY A 46 14.34 -9.72 -2.77
N ASN A 47 14.16 -9.99 -1.48
CA ASN A 47 14.03 -8.94 -0.45
C ASN A 47 15.38 -8.33 -0.04
N LEU A 48 15.43 -6.99 0.10
CA LEU A 48 16.58 -6.23 0.63
C LEU A 48 16.50 -5.96 2.14
N ILE A 49 15.28 -5.83 2.69
CA ILE A 49 15.01 -5.42 4.08
C ILE A 49 14.14 -6.41 4.90
N PHE A 50 13.54 -7.42 4.26
CA PHE A 50 12.81 -8.52 4.94
C PHE A 50 13.73 -9.74 5.14
N SER A 51 13.22 -10.77 5.84
CA SER A 51 13.95 -12.02 6.06
C SER A 51 14.49 -12.61 4.76
N LYS A 52 15.77 -13.00 4.80
CA LYS A 52 16.48 -13.63 3.68
C LYS A 52 16.75 -15.07 4.06
N TYR A 53 15.98 -15.99 3.50
CA TYR A 53 16.19 -17.41 3.69
C TYR A 53 15.83 -18.18 2.43
N ASP A 54 16.51 -19.31 2.26
CA ASP A 54 16.17 -20.28 1.23
C ASP A 54 14.86 -21.00 1.60
N VAL A 55 14.08 -21.37 0.58
CA VAL A 55 12.77 -21.99 0.76
C VAL A 55 12.81 -23.44 0.30
N ASP A 56 12.53 -24.37 1.21
CA ASP A 56 12.29 -25.77 0.88
C ASP A 56 10.85 -25.94 0.37
N VAL A 57 10.70 -26.54 -0.81
CA VAL A 57 9.41 -26.79 -1.46
C VAL A 57 9.06 -28.26 -1.35
N TYR A 58 7.82 -28.54 -0.94
CA TYR A 58 7.28 -29.87 -0.76
C TYR A 58 6.01 -30.03 -1.58
N ILE A 59 5.86 -31.19 -2.23
CA ILE A 59 4.60 -31.64 -2.81
C ILE A 59 4.18 -32.89 -2.07
N ASP A 60 2.97 -32.88 -1.49
CA ASP A 60 2.44 -33.98 -0.66
C ASP A 60 3.43 -34.53 0.36
N ASP A 61 4.05 -33.62 1.11
CA ASP A 61 5.06 -33.89 2.15
C ASP A 61 6.41 -34.43 1.64
N GLU A 62 6.59 -34.63 0.34
CA GLU A 62 7.88 -34.96 -0.26
C GLU A 62 8.63 -33.71 -0.75
N LYS A 63 9.86 -33.53 -0.28
CA LYS A 63 10.69 -32.37 -0.65
C LYS A 63 11.12 -32.49 -2.11
N VAL A 64 10.80 -31.48 -2.91
CA VAL A 64 11.12 -31.43 -4.35
C VAL A 64 12.38 -30.61 -4.60
N VAL A 65 12.48 -29.42 -4.00
CA VAL A 65 13.60 -28.50 -4.25
C VAL A 65 13.87 -27.58 -3.07
N THR A 66 15.04 -26.94 -3.07
CA THR A 66 15.31 -25.74 -2.27
C THR A 66 15.52 -24.56 -3.22
N ILE A 67 14.64 -23.56 -3.16
CA ILE A 67 14.75 -22.31 -3.92
C ILE A 67 15.61 -21.35 -3.11
N LYS A 68 16.73 -20.88 -3.66
CA LYS A 68 17.52 -19.85 -2.98
C LYS A 68 16.74 -18.53 -2.94
N HIS A 69 16.94 -17.75 -1.88
CA HIS A 69 16.27 -16.47 -1.73
C HIS A 69 16.44 -15.57 -2.98
N GLY A 70 15.32 -15.13 -3.55
CA GLY A 70 15.29 -14.25 -4.73
C GLY A 70 15.53 -14.95 -6.08
N GLU A 71 15.72 -16.27 -6.09
CA GLU A 71 15.80 -17.06 -7.33
C GLU A 71 14.42 -17.59 -7.73
N ASN A 72 14.18 -17.75 -9.03
CA ASN A 72 12.96 -18.35 -9.54
C ASN A 72 13.16 -19.85 -9.77
N TYR A 73 12.08 -20.61 -9.67
CA TYR A 73 12.06 -22.04 -9.93
C TYR A 73 10.98 -22.37 -10.96
N VAL A 74 11.34 -23.21 -11.92
CA VAL A 74 10.43 -23.72 -12.95
C VAL A 74 10.75 -25.20 -13.14
N ASP A 75 9.73 -26.05 -13.02
CA ASP A 75 9.89 -27.49 -13.24
C ASP A 75 8.57 -28.15 -13.62
N ILE A 76 8.63 -29.36 -14.16
CA ILE A 76 7.46 -30.16 -14.52
C ILE A 76 7.48 -31.46 -13.71
N VAL A 77 6.45 -31.64 -12.88
CA VAL A 77 6.26 -32.84 -12.05
C VAL A 77 5.08 -33.66 -12.54
N LYS A 78 5.10 -34.97 -12.31
CA LYS A 78 3.99 -35.87 -12.64
C LYS A 78 3.17 -36.20 -11.40
N LEU A 79 1.92 -35.73 -11.33
CA LEU A 79 1.03 -35.94 -10.20
C LEU A 79 -0.21 -36.75 -10.63
N THR A 80 -0.75 -37.55 -9.73
CA THR A 80 -2.00 -38.30 -9.96
C THR A 80 -3.21 -37.36 -10.08
N ASP A 81 -4.32 -37.83 -10.63
CA ASP A 81 -5.61 -37.13 -10.47
C ASP A 81 -5.97 -37.05 -8.97
N GLY A 82 -6.38 -35.86 -8.52
CA GLY A 82 -6.82 -35.65 -7.14
C GLY A 82 -6.30 -34.37 -6.50
N LYS A 83 -6.55 -34.26 -5.18
CA LYS A 83 -6.17 -33.10 -4.38
C LYS A 83 -4.75 -33.24 -3.89
N HIS A 84 -3.93 -32.26 -4.23
CA HIS A 84 -2.51 -32.18 -3.89
C HIS A 84 -2.23 -30.94 -3.04
N THR A 85 -1.09 -30.98 -2.35
CA THR A 85 -0.61 -29.85 -1.53
C THR A 85 0.77 -29.41 -1.98
N LEU A 86 0.97 -28.11 -2.13
CA LEU A 86 2.29 -27.48 -2.28
C LEU A 86 2.61 -26.67 -1.03
N VAL A 87 3.74 -26.97 -0.38
CA VAL A 87 4.18 -26.30 0.85
C VAL A 87 5.56 -25.69 0.66
N PHE A 88 5.70 -24.45 1.08
CA PHE A 88 6.94 -23.67 1.07
C PHE A 88 7.37 -23.44 2.52
N LYS A 89 8.53 -23.95 2.91
CA LYS A 89 9.05 -23.83 4.28
C LYS A 89 10.36 -23.07 4.27
N ASN A 90 10.59 -22.22 5.26
CA ASN A 90 11.93 -21.72 5.53
C ASN A 90 12.85 -22.93 5.82
N LYS A 91 13.98 -22.99 5.12
CA LYS A 91 14.96 -24.08 5.21
C LYS A 91 15.52 -24.26 6.62
N ASP A 92 15.73 -23.15 7.34
CA ASP A 92 16.38 -23.14 8.66
C ASP A 92 15.36 -23.14 9.81
N ASP A 93 14.18 -22.53 9.61
CA ASP A 93 13.06 -22.55 10.57
C ASP A 93 11.78 -23.12 9.94
N LYS A 94 11.58 -24.42 10.06
CA LYS A 94 10.44 -25.13 9.47
C LYS A 94 9.08 -24.71 10.05
N SER A 95 9.02 -23.94 11.13
CA SER A 95 7.76 -23.38 11.65
C SER A 95 7.23 -22.23 10.80
N VAL A 96 8.10 -21.59 10.02
CA VAL A 96 7.76 -20.54 9.06
C VAL A 96 7.43 -21.19 7.71
N GLU A 97 6.15 -21.38 7.44
CA GLU A 97 5.66 -22.02 6.21
C GLU A 97 4.53 -21.27 5.51
N GLY A 98 4.27 -21.65 4.27
CA GLY A 98 3.12 -21.27 3.46
C GLY A 98 2.61 -22.50 2.71
N LYS A 99 1.30 -22.68 2.62
CA LYS A 99 0.66 -23.85 2.02
C LYS A 99 -0.42 -23.45 1.03
N VAL A 100 -0.48 -24.13 -0.11
CA VAL A 100 -1.60 -24.05 -1.07
C VAL A 100 -2.06 -25.46 -1.42
N GLU A 101 -3.37 -25.61 -1.61
CA GLU A 101 -3.99 -26.86 -2.04
C GLU A 101 -4.56 -26.68 -3.44
N PHE A 102 -4.35 -27.65 -4.32
CA PHE A 102 -4.78 -27.60 -5.72
C PHE A 102 -5.34 -28.96 -6.15
N LEU A 103 -6.16 -28.95 -7.20
CA LEU A 103 -6.84 -30.13 -7.72
C LEU A 103 -6.33 -30.41 -9.13
N ILE A 104 -5.76 -31.60 -9.35
CA ILE A 104 -5.29 -32.04 -10.65
C ILE A 104 -6.34 -32.95 -11.28
N LYS A 105 -6.81 -32.59 -12.48
CA LYS A 105 -7.68 -33.43 -13.33
C LYS A 105 -7.15 -33.59 -14.76
N GLU A 106 -6.22 -32.72 -15.13
CA GLU A 106 -5.56 -32.65 -16.43
C GLU A 106 -4.19 -31.99 -16.28
N ASP A 107 -3.42 -31.95 -17.38
CA ASP A 107 -2.14 -31.24 -17.39
C ASP A 107 -2.35 -29.76 -17.06
N THR A 108 -1.65 -29.27 -16.03
CA THR A 108 -1.95 -27.99 -15.40
C THR A 108 -0.69 -27.15 -15.28
N LYS A 109 -0.82 -25.82 -15.46
CA LYS A 109 0.24 -24.87 -15.18
C LYS A 109 -0.11 -24.07 -13.93
N LEU A 110 0.80 -24.09 -12.95
CA LEU A 110 0.66 -23.36 -11.69
C LEU A 110 1.70 -22.26 -11.63
N ASN A 111 1.26 -21.02 -11.48
CA ASN A 111 2.15 -19.87 -11.35
C ASN A 111 1.97 -19.23 -9.98
N TYR A 112 3.03 -19.22 -9.17
CA TYR A 112 3.04 -18.64 -7.84
C TYR A 112 4.17 -17.63 -7.68
N GLN A 113 3.90 -16.59 -6.90
CA GLN A 113 4.90 -15.68 -6.36
C GLN A 113 4.96 -15.88 -4.86
N ILE A 114 6.15 -16.15 -4.32
CA ILE A 114 6.37 -16.36 -2.89
C ILE A 114 7.18 -15.22 -2.29
N HIS A 115 6.82 -14.84 -1.07
CA HIS A 115 7.47 -13.78 -0.31
C HIS A 115 7.85 -14.28 1.09
N CYS A 116 9.14 -14.18 1.42
CA CYS A 116 9.73 -14.67 2.65
C CYS A 116 9.60 -13.62 3.78
N ASN A 117 8.74 -13.90 4.77
CA ASN A 117 8.56 -13.09 5.98
C ASN A 117 9.11 -13.80 7.23
N ASN A 118 9.20 -13.08 8.34
CA ASN A 118 9.70 -13.63 9.61
C ASN A 118 8.79 -14.72 10.21
N ASP A 119 7.49 -14.68 9.92
CA ASP A 119 6.47 -15.50 10.57
C ASP A 119 5.80 -16.53 9.63
N LYS A 120 5.83 -16.30 8.31
CA LYS A 120 5.29 -17.23 7.30
C LYS A 120 5.89 -17.02 5.91
N VAL A 121 5.71 -17.99 5.02
CA VAL A 121 5.91 -17.79 3.58
C VAL A 121 4.58 -17.37 2.97
N ARG A 122 4.48 -16.15 2.40
CA ARG A 122 3.26 -15.71 1.70
C ARG A 122 3.28 -16.20 0.26
N ILE A 123 2.15 -16.70 -0.22
CA ILE A 123 1.97 -17.22 -1.58
C ILE A 123 0.91 -16.38 -2.29
N LYS A 124 1.20 -15.94 -3.51
CA LYS A 124 0.27 -15.26 -4.42
C LYS A 124 0.19 -16.07 -5.71
N GLU A 125 -0.99 -16.47 -6.12
CA GLU A 125 -1.22 -17.08 -7.43
C GLU A 125 -1.19 -16.01 -8.54
N LEU A 126 -0.58 -16.33 -9.68
CA LEU A 126 -0.47 -15.47 -10.85
C LEU A 126 -1.31 -16.06 -11.98
N ALA A 127 -2.22 -15.27 -12.55
CA ALA A 127 -3.00 -15.68 -13.71
C ALA A 127 -2.12 -15.65 -14.98
N ASP A 128 -2.28 -16.64 -15.88
CA ASP A 128 -1.57 -16.68 -17.16
C ASP A 128 -2.07 -15.59 -18.13
N GLU A 129 -1.21 -14.65 -18.49
CA GLU A 129 -1.43 -13.73 -19.61
C GLU A 129 -1.16 -14.45 -20.96
N LYS A 130 -2.12 -15.23 -21.47
CA LYS A 130 -2.37 -15.43 -22.93
C LYS A 130 -3.49 -16.47 -23.20
N LYS A 131 -4.63 -15.97 -23.67
CA LYS A 131 -5.10 -16.13 -25.07
C LYS A 131 -6.41 -15.36 -25.31
N LYS A 132 -6.34 -14.33 -26.16
CA LYS A 132 -7.44 -13.90 -27.01
C LYS A 132 -7.41 -14.73 -28.30
N GLU A 133 -8.61 -14.91 -28.86
CA GLU A 133 -9.01 -15.46 -30.16
C GLU A 133 -9.44 -16.95 -30.24
N GLU A 134 -10.78 -17.06 -30.19
CA GLU A 134 -11.70 -17.84 -31.04
C GLU A 134 -11.59 -19.37 -31.13
N VAL A 135 -12.60 -20.06 -30.59
CA VAL A 135 -13.62 -20.74 -31.42
C VAL A 135 -15.00 -20.54 -30.78
N GLN A 136 -15.89 -19.99 -31.58
CA GLN A 136 -17.32 -19.85 -31.40
C GLN A 136 -17.99 -21.21 -31.63
N GLU A 137 -18.64 -21.80 -30.62
CA GLU A 137 -20.03 -22.28 -30.75
C GLU A 137 -20.63 -22.81 -29.43
N SER A 138 -21.85 -22.32 -29.19
CA SER A 138 -22.89 -22.83 -28.28
C SER A 138 -22.68 -22.68 -26.77
N LYS A 139 -23.16 -21.54 -26.24
CA LYS A 139 -24.08 -21.44 -25.09
C LYS A 139 -24.49 -19.97 -24.90
N GLU A 140 -25.44 -19.52 -25.73
CA GLU A 140 -26.31 -18.41 -25.31
C GLU A 140 -27.10 -18.89 -24.09
N ASN A 141 -26.92 -18.22 -22.94
CA ASN A 141 -27.93 -17.94 -21.88
C ASN A 141 -27.40 -17.73 -20.45
N GLU A 142 -26.14 -17.29 -20.21
CA GLU A 142 -25.71 -16.89 -18.84
C GLU A 142 -25.17 -15.45 -18.69
N ASN A 143 -24.71 -14.77 -19.75
CA ASN A 143 -24.11 -13.43 -19.63
C ASN A 143 -25.09 -12.28 -19.31
N ASN A 144 -26.40 -12.46 -19.50
CA ASN A 144 -27.38 -11.40 -19.22
C ASN A 144 -27.77 -11.32 -17.73
N LYS A 145 -27.36 -12.27 -16.87
CA LYS A 145 -27.67 -12.19 -15.43
C LYS A 145 -26.63 -11.41 -14.64
N GLU A 146 -25.35 -11.56 -14.94
CA GLU A 146 -24.27 -10.98 -14.14
C GLU A 146 -24.14 -9.45 -14.33
N SER A 147 -24.29 -8.95 -15.56
CA SER A 147 -24.34 -7.50 -15.81
C SER A 147 -25.58 -6.86 -15.17
N ASP A 148 -26.75 -7.50 -15.30
CA ASP A 148 -28.01 -7.05 -14.70
C ASP A 148 -27.95 -7.03 -13.16
N ILE A 149 -27.31 -8.02 -12.54
CA ILE A 149 -27.16 -8.10 -11.09
C ILE A 149 -26.19 -7.02 -10.59
N THR A 150 -25.08 -6.79 -11.30
CA THR A 150 -24.10 -5.76 -10.93
C THR A 150 -24.68 -4.35 -11.07
N GLU A 151 -25.44 -4.10 -12.13
CA GLU A 151 -26.13 -2.82 -12.36
C GLU A 151 -27.26 -2.59 -11.34
N LYS A 152 -28.09 -3.61 -11.07
CA LYS A 152 -29.13 -3.53 -10.01
C LYS A 152 -28.55 -3.34 -8.61
N ASN A 153 -27.42 -3.99 -8.30
CA ASN A 153 -26.74 -3.80 -7.03
C ASN A 153 -26.16 -2.39 -6.90
N SER A 154 -25.64 -1.81 -7.98
CA SER A 154 -25.17 -0.43 -8.02
C SER A 154 -26.30 0.58 -7.79
N GLU A 155 -27.47 0.39 -8.41
CA GLU A 155 -28.64 1.26 -8.21
C GLU A 155 -29.17 1.17 -6.77
N SER A 156 -29.25 -0.04 -6.22
CA SER A 156 -29.68 -0.27 -4.84
C SER A 156 -28.72 0.35 -3.81
N LEU A 157 -27.40 0.22 -4.03
CA LEU A 157 -26.42 0.90 -3.20
C LEU A 157 -26.55 2.40 -3.28
N GLU A 158 -26.72 2.98 -4.45
CA GLU A 158 -26.77 4.45 -4.57
C GLU A 158 -27.93 5.06 -3.75
N ILE A 159 -29.02 4.32 -3.56
CA ILE A 159 -30.17 4.72 -2.73
C ILE A 159 -29.85 4.66 -1.23
N THR A 160 -29.17 3.60 -0.79
CA THR A 160 -28.97 3.28 0.64
C THR A 160 -27.64 3.80 1.17
N PHE A 161 -26.62 3.77 0.33
CA PHE A 161 -25.25 4.21 0.55
C PHE A 161 -24.71 4.94 -0.71
N PRO A 162 -25.06 6.22 -0.88
CA PRO A 162 -24.63 7.01 -2.03
C PRO A 162 -23.10 7.06 -2.18
N LYS A 163 -22.60 7.04 -3.43
CA LYS A 163 -21.16 7.15 -3.72
C LYS A 163 -20.54 8.41 -3.14
N GLU A 164 -21.31 9.51 -3.05
CA GLU A 164 -20.82 10.74 -2.44
C GLU A 164 -20.46 10.55 -0.96
N ASN A 165 -21.28 9.83 -0.19
CA ASN A 165 -20.96 9.53 1.20
C ASN A 165 -19.73 8.62 1.30
N ALA A 166 -19.59 7.67 0.38
CA ALA A 166 -18.41 6.81 0.27
C ALA A 166 -17.14 7.62 -0.02
N ARG A 167 -17.19 8.56 -0.97
CA ARG A 167 -16.10 9.49 -1.29
C ARG A 167 -15.66 10.29 -0.06
N ARG A 168 -16.62 10.88 0.65
CA ARG A 168 -16.35 11.64 1.88
C ARG A 168 -15.71 10.76 2.95
N ALA A 169 -16.21 9.52 3.12
CA ALA A 169 -15.64 8.57 4.07
C ALA A 169 -14.18 8.22 3.74
N VAL A 170 -13.84 7.98 2.47
CA VAL A 170 -12.44 7.75 2.04
C VAL A 170 -11.56 8.94 2.42
N VAL A 171 -12.00 10.15 2.10
CA VAL A 171 -11.24 11.37 2.40
C VAL A 171 -11.03 11.57 3.90
N VAL A 172 -12.07 11.34 4.71
CA VAL A 172 -11.99 11.43 6.19
C VAL A 172 -11.06 10.37 6.76
N ALA A 173 -11.15 9.12 6.29
CA ALA A 173 -10.30 8.04 6.79
C ALA A 173 -8.82 8.31 6.51
N PHE A 174 -8.47 8.68 5.27
CA PHE A 174 -7.09 8.99 4.92
C PHE A 174 -6.59 10.27 5.61
N THR A 175 -7.42 11.30 5.76
CA THR A 175 -7.02 12.52 6.47
C THR A 175 -6.64 12.19 7.92
N ASN A 176 -7.49 11.45 8.62
CA ASN A 176 -7.25 11.08 10.01
C ASN A 176 -6.13 10.05 10.20
N GLY A 177 -5.96 9.13 9.25
CA GLY A 177 -4.89 8.13 9.30
C GLY A 177 -3.48 8.71 9.11
N TYR A 178 -3.36 9.91 8.52
CA TYR A 178 -2.07 10.60 8.32
C TYR A 178 -1.91 11.88 9.16
N SER A 179 -2.96 12.32 9.86
CA SER A 179 -2.88 13.42 10.82
C SER A 179 -2.11 12.99 12.08
N THR A 180 -1.26 13.88 12.59
CA THR A 180 -0.48 13.64 13.82
C THR A 180 -1.08 14.31 15.05
N ASP A 181 -2.03 15.21 14.88
CA ASP A 181 -2.73 15.93 15.93
C ASP A 181 -3.89 15.14 16.56
N VAL A 182 -4.31 14.05 15.91
CA VAL A 182 -5.36 13.13 16.38
C VAL A 182 -4.91 12.14 17.46
N PHE A 183 -3.63 12.12 17.82
CA PHE A 183 -3.12 11.25 18.87
C PHE A 183 -3.38 11.81 20.28
N LYS A 184 -3.48 10.90 21.25
CA LYS A 184 -3.45 11.22 22.69
C LYS A 184 -2.06 11.74 23.06
N LYS A 185 -1.93 12.23 24.31
CA LYS A 185 -0.65 12.70 24.86
C LYS A 185 0.44 11.63 24.89
N ASP A 186 0.07 10.35 24.81
CA ASP A 186 1.02 9.23 24.71
C ASP A 186 1.70 9.11 23.35
N GLY A 187 1.23 9.85 22.33
CA GLY A 187 1.77 9.85 20.97
C GLY A 187 1.53 8.58 20.17
N ASN A 188 0.88 7.56 20.75
CA ASN A 188 0.76 6.22 20.17
C ASN A 188 -0.69 5.77 20.00
N THR A 189 -1.62 6.35 20.75
CA THR A 189 -3.03 5.96 20.71
C THR A 189 -3.88 7.07 20.12
N TYR A 190 -4.80 6.74 19.22
CA TYR A 190 -5.75 7.71 18.67
C TYR A 190 -6.72 8.25 19.73
N ASP A 191 -7.01 9.54 19.66
CA ASP A 191 -8.12 10.21 20.34
C ASP A 191 -9.22 10.47 19.31
N ILE A 192 -10.25 9.63 19.31
CA ILE A 192 -11.33 9.66 18.32
C ILE A 192 -12.07 11.01 18.32
N ASN A 193 -12.10 11.71 19.47
CA ASN A 193 -12.75 13.02 19.58
C ASN A 193 -12.00 14.14 18.84
N LYS A 194 -10.76 13.87 18.41
CA LYS A 194 -9.96 14.81 17.61
C LYS A 194 -10.04 14.55 16.12
N PHE A 195 -10.81 13.53 15.69
CA PHE A 195 -10.89 13.22 14.27
C PHE A 195 -11.50 14.38 13.49
N HIS A 196 -10.86 14.71 12.38
CA HIS A 196 -11.30 15.75 11.47
C HIS A 196 -12.50 15.29 10.66
N SER A 197 -13.47 16.18 10.53
CA SER A 197 -14.58 16.02 9.59
C SER A 197 -14.16 16.30 8.14
N TYR A 198 -15.01 15.91 7.20
CA TYR A 198 -14.82 16.13 5.77
C TYR A 198 -14.72 17.62 5.43
N ALA A 199 -15.51 18.47 6.09
CA ALA A 199 -15.57 19.91 5.87
C ALA A 199 -14.32 20.65 6.38
N GLU A 200 -13.60 20.08 7.34
CA GLU A 200 -12.41 20.69 7.91
C GLU A 200 -11.23 20.69 6.93
N LYS A 201 -10.37 21.71 7.07
CA LYS A 201 -9.11 21.82 6.36
C LYS A 201 -7.94 21.74 7.35
N PRO A 202 -7.65 20.55 7.92
CA PRO A 202 -6.49 20.37 8.77
C PRO A 202 -5.18 20.57 8.00
N GLU A 203 -4.08 20.60 8.72
CA GLU A 203 -2.76 20.72 8.13
C GLU A 203 -2.53 19.60 7.10
N TYR A 204 -2.90 18.36 7.43
CA TYR A 204 -2.83 17.19 6.56
C TYR A 204 -4.15 16.89 5.84
N HIS A 205 -4.83 17.88 5.25
CA HIS A 205 -6.05 17.61 4.48
C HIS A 205 -5.77 16.85 3.17
N ILE A 206 -6.71 15.97 2.83
CA ILE A 206 -6.70 15.19 1.59
C ILE A 206 -7.89 15.58 0.71
N LYS A 207 -7.69 15.52 -0.60
CA LYS A 207 -8.76 15.63 -1.61
C LYS A 207 -8.66 14.50 -2.62
N ILE A 208 -9.76 14.22 -3.30
CA ILE A 208 -9.78 13.34 -4.46
C ILE A 208 -9.26 14.14 -5.66
N GLU A 209 -8.20 13.65 -6.28
CA GLU A 209 -7.64 14.21 -7.53
C GLU A 209 -8.21 13.46 -8.75
N LYS A 210 -8.44 12.14 -8.61
CA LYS A 210 -9.10 11.30 -9.61
C LYS A 210 -10.03 10.31 -8.92
N ASP A 211 -11.26 10.21 -9.41
CA ASP A 211 -12.34 9.48 -8.72
C ASP A 211 -12.20 7.94 -8.74
N GLY A 212 -11.36 7.38 -9.62
CA GLY A 212 -11.20 5.93 -9.77
C GLY A 212 -12.38 5.26 -10.50
N ASN A 213 -12.39 3.92 -10.50
CA ASN A 213 -13.49 3.11 -11.04
C ASN A 213 -14.28 2.50 -9.88
N TRP A 214 -15.60 2.64 -9.89
CA TRP A 214 -16.47 2.19 -8.81
C TRP A 214 -17.34 1.03 -9.25
N THR A 215 -17.33 -0.06 -8.47
CA THR A 215 -18.21 -1.21 -8.67
C THR A 215 -18.90 -1.59 -7.37
N ALA A 216 -20.17 -2.01 -7.45
CA ALA A 216 -20.86 -2.58 -6.30
C ALA A 216 -20.35 -4.01 -6.10
N LYS A 217 -19.70 -4.27 -4.98
CA LYS A 217 -19.16 -5.60 -4.64
C LYS A 217 -20.25 -6.50 -4.06
N ASP A 218 -21.16 -5.91 -3.29
CA ASP A 218 -22.36 -6.52 -2.73
C ASP A 218 -23.39 -5.39 -2.46
N GLU A 219 -24.47 -5.65 -1.72
CA GLU A 219 -25.55 -4.69 -1.41
C GLU A 219 -25.18 -3.59 -0.40
N LYS A 220 -23.99 -3.64 0.21
CA LYS A 220 -23.53 -2.68 1.22
C LYS A 220 -22.11 -2.16 1.00
N THR A 221 -21.42 -2.65 -0.03
CA THR A 221 -20.00 -2.40 -0.25
C THR A 221 -19.71 -1.86 -1.64
N TRP A 222 -19.08 -0.69 -1.68
CA TRP A 222 -18.41 -0.17 -2.86
C TRP A 222 -16.98 -0.68 -2.92
N HIS A 223 -16.58 -1.24 -4.06
CA HIS A 223 -15.18 -1.39 -4.42
C HIS A 223 -14.74 -0.22 -5.29
N ILE A 224 -13.56 0.34 -5.00
CA ILE A 224 -12.94 1.38 -5.80
C ILE A 224 -11.58 0.91 -6.29
N GLU A 225 -11.38 0.97 -7.60
CA GLU A 225 -10.07 0.78 -8.21
C GLU A 225 -9.42 2.11 -8.57
N ASN A 226 -8.13 2.25 -8.22
CA ASN A 226 -7.27 3.34 -8.70
C ASN A 226 -7.81 4.75 -8.42
N ILE A 227 -8.39 4.98 -7.24
CA ILE A 227 -8.69 6.33 -6.77
C ILE A 227 -7.37 7.06 -6.49
N GLU A 228 -7.27 8.30 -6.97
CA GLU A 228 -6.10 9.14 -6.71
C GLU A 228 -6.46 10.19 -5.67
N LEU A 229 -5.77 10.16 -4.53
CA LEU A 229 -5.90 11.14 -3.46
C LEU A 229 -4.67 12.05 -3.44
N LYS A 230 -4.84 13.33 -3.15
CA LYS A 230 -3.76 14.33 -3.05
C LYS A 230 -3.76 14.99 -1.68
N THR A 231 -2.60 15.03 -1.04
CA THR A 231 -2.41 15.78 0.21
C THR A 231 -2.12 17.26 -0.06
N SER A 232 -2.29 18.08 0.97
CA SER A 232 -1.83 19.46 1.03
C SER A 232 -0.32 19.65 0.76
N TYR A 233 0.50 18.60 0.93
CA TYR A 233 1.94 18.58 0.65
C TYR A 233 2.28 17.96 -0.72
N LYS A 234 1.30 17.78 -1.60
CA LYS A 234 1.47 17.23 -2.95
C LYS A 234 2.06 15.82 -2.97
N LEU A 235 1.75 15.04 -1.94
CA LEU A 235 1.86 13.59 -1.99
C LEU A 235 0.58 13.03 -2.59
N TYR A 236 0.73 11.97 -3.37
CA TYR A 236 -0.36 11.32 -4.06
C TYR A 236 -0.46 9.89 -3.59
N PHE A 237 -1.68 9.45 -3.34
CA PHE A 237 -2.02 8.04 -3.15
C PHE A 237 -2.69 7.56 -4.42
N ASN A 238 -2.19 6.48 -5.01
CA ASN A 238 -2.93 5.72 -6.01
C ASN A 238 -3.32 4.40 -5.35
N THR A 239 -4.61 4.25 -5.06
CA THR A 239 -5.09 3.20 -4.17
C THR A 239 -6.36 2.53 -4.69
N SER A 240 -6.52 1.27 -4.34
CA SER A 240 -7.77 0.52 -4.48
C SER A 240 -8.21 0.06 -3.10
N LEU A 241 -9.52 0.12 -2.81
CA LEU A 241 -10.07 -0.18 -1.50
C LEU A 241 -11.55 -0.52 -1.55
N ASP A 242 -12.07 -1.07 -0.46
CA ASP A 242 -13.50 -1.28 -0.24
C ASP A 242 -14.02 -0.30 0.82
N ILE A 243 -15.24 0.22 0.62
CA ILE A 243 -16.02 0.88 1.67
C ILE A 243 -17.32 0.12 1.88
N THR A 244 -17.55 -0.34 3.11
CA THR A 244 -18.79 -1.00 3.51
C THR A 244 -19.56 -0.11 4.48
N PHE A 245 -20.86 0.06 4.28
CA PHE A 245 -21.74 0.65 5.29
C PHE A 245 -22.32 -0.46 6.17
N ASP A 246 -22.03 -0.44 7.47
CA ASP A 246 -22.47 -1.49 8.42
C ASP A 246 -23.85 -1.21 9.04
N GLY A 247 -24.54 -0.17 8.58
CA GLY A 247 -25.80 0.34 9.15
C GLY A 247 -25.61 1.43 10.20
N LYS A 248 -24.36 1.69 10.63
CA LYS A 248 -24.02 2.74 11.59
C LYS A 248 -22.86 3.63 11.12
N ASN A 249 -21.81 3.03 10.57
CA ASN A 249 -20.57 3.68 10.15
C ASN A 249 -20.13 3.19 8.77
N TYR A 250 -19.23 3.96 8.15
CA TYR A 250 -18.51 3.57 6.94
C TYR A 250 -17.18 2.93 7.31
N ILE A 251 -16.94 1.73 6.81
CA ILE A 251 -15.76 0.91 7.12
C ILE A 251 -14.87 0.83 5.89
N ILE A 252 -13.65 1.35 6.02
CA ILE A 252 -12.62 1.30 4.97
C ILE A 252 -11.81 0.02 5.18
N SER A 253 -11.67 -0.78 4.12
CA SER A 253 -10.95 -2.05 4.17
C SER A 253 -10.30 -2.39 2.83
N ASN A 254 -9.52 -3.48 2.80
CA ASN A 254 -8.86 -3.99 1.59
C ASN A 254 -8.05 -2.93 0.83
N VAL A 255 -7.43 -2.02 1.58
CA VAL A 255 -6.62 -0.93 1.02
C VAL A 255 -5.35 -1.54 0.43
N SER A 256 -5.04 -1.13 -0.78
CA SER A 256 -3.79 -1.46 -1.48
C SER A 256 -3.38 -0.28 -2.34
N GLY A 257 -2.08 -0.15 -2.62
CA GLY A 257 -1.59 0.89 -3.52
C GLY A 257 -0.30 1.54 -3.05
N LEU A 258 0.02 2.66 -3.68
CA LEU A 258 1.29 3.37 -3.49
C LEU A 258 1.07 4.84 -3.14
N MET A 259 1.86 5.35 -2.22
CA MET A 259 1.95 6.76 -1.84
C MET A 259 3.29 7.38 -2.25
N GLY A 260 3.28 8.53 -2.91
CA GLY A 260 4.49 9.32 -3.16
C GLY A 260 4.27 10.52 -4.08
N LYS A 261 5.36 11.20 -4.48
CA LYS A 261 5.29 12.27 -5.49
C LYS A 261 4.99 11.67 -6.87
N LYS A 262 4.24 12.39 -7.72
CA LYS A 262 3.92 11.97 -9.11
C LYS A 262 5.17 11.67 -9.96
N THR A 263 6.26 12.41 -9.73
CA THR A 263 7.52 12.24 -10.46
C THR A 263 8.34 11.04 -10.01
N ASN A 264 7.99 10.42 -8.88
CA ASN A 264 8.74 9.28 -8.37
C ASN A 264 8.40 8.02 -9.16
N SER A 265 9.41 7.18 -9.40
CA SER A 265 9.18 5.80 -9.84
C SER A 265 8.50 4.99 -8.74
N ASP A 266 7.81 3.90 -9.09
CA ASP A 266 7.06 3.11 -8.12
C ASP A 266 7.95 2.50 -7.03
N LYS A 267 9.21 2.16 -7.35
CA LYS A 267 10.20 1.69 -6.37
C LYS A 267 10.55 2.73 -5.28
N GLN A 268 10.25 4.00 -5.51
CA GLN A 268 10.48 5.10 -4.56
C GLN A 268 9.18 5.51 -3.84
N LYS A 269 8.06 4.87 -4.14
CA LYS A 269 6.79 5.10 -3.46
C LYS A 269 6.64 4.12 -2.31
N THR A 270 5.89 4.55 -1.31
CA THR A 270 5.58 3.75 -0.12
C THR A 270 4.37 2.89 -0.41
N ASP A 271 4.45 1.59 -0.14
CA ASP A 271 3.29 0.70 -0.14
C ASP A 271 2.38 1.05 1.04
N ILE A 272 1.08 1.17 0.78
CA ILE A 272 0.08 1.56 1.79
C ILE A 272 -0.93 0.45 2.09
N SER A 273 -0.62 -0.80 1.72
CA SER A 273 -1.54 -1.92 1.93
C SER A 273 -1.79 -2.21 3.42
N ASP A 274 -0.87 -1.77 4.28
CA ASP A 274 -1.00 -1.87 5.73
C ASP A 274 -1.84 -0.74 6.35
N PHE A 275 -2.36 0.21 5.57
CA PHE A 275 -3.14 1.36 6.07
C PHE A 275 -4.35 0.94 6.92
N ALA A 276 -5.02 -0.15 6.54
CA ALA A 276 -6.17 -0.71 7.26
C ALA A 276 -5.80 -1.97 8.07
N SER A 277 -4.52 -2.16 8.40
CA SER A 277 -4.02 -3.34 9.12
C SER A 277 -3.95 -3.09 10.64
N GLY A 278 -4.56 -3.98 11.43
CA GLY A 278 -4.54 -3.89 12.89
C GLY A 278 -5.61 -2.93 13.45
N ASN A 279 -5.27 -2.23 14.54
CA ASN A 279 -6.21 -1.33 15.22
C ASN A 279 -6.18 0.07 14.57
N CYS A 280 -6.99 0.25 13.52
CA CYS A 280 -7.07 1.46 12.72
C CYS A 280 -8.43 2.17 12.95
N PRO A 281 -8.62 2.93 14.04
CA PRO A 281 -9.92 3.56 14.33
C PRO A 281 -10.34 4.56 13.26
N TYR A 282 -9.40 5.17 12.53
CA TYR A 282 -9.67 6.04 11.38
C TYR A 282 -10.28 5.32 10.17
N CYS A 283 -10.21 3.98 10.10
CA CYS A 283 -10.93 3.19 9.10
C CYS A 283 -12.42 3.02 9.41
N THR A 284 -12.89 3.48 10.58
CA THR A 284 -14.31 3.52 10.94
C THR A 284 -14.77 4.97 10.97
N VAL A 285 -15.50 5.40 9.94
CA VAL A 285 -15.94 6.78 9.77
C VAL A 285 -17.41 6.91 10.17
N SER A 286 -17.70 7.77 11.13
CA SER A 286 -19.08 8.07 11.54
C SER A 286 -19.76 9.01 10.53
N PRO A 287 -21.09 8.87 10.29
CA PRO A 287 -21.86 9.82 9.48
C PRO A 287 -21.72 11.28 9.90
N GLU A 288 -21.52 11.55 11.20
CA GLU A 288 -21.31 12.93 11.69
C GLU A 288 -20.05 13.58 11.10
N LEU A 289 -19.00 12.79 10.81
CA LEU A 289 -17.75 13.30 10.24
C LEU A 289 -17.88 13.64 8.75
N ILE A 290 -18.90 13.16 8.04
CA ILE A 290 -19.08 13.41 6.60
C ILE A 290 -20.29 14.28 6.26
N LYS A 291 -21.05 14.69 7.28
CA LYS A 291 -22.34 15.36 7.15
C LYS A 291 -22.22 16.73 6.46
N GLU A 292 -21.29 17.56 6.93
CA GLU A 292 -21.10 18.91 6.42
C GLU A 292 -20.23 18.89 5.15
N ASP A 293 -20.55 19.76 4.19
CA ASP A 293 -19.80 19.89 2.94
C ASP A 293 -18.59 20.82 3.11
N ARG A 294 -17.62 20.71 2.20
CA ARG A 294 -16.45 21.58 2.15
C ARG A 294 -16.83 22.95 1.62
N ASN A 295 -16.30 23.99 2.26
CA ASN A 295 -16.31 25.33 1.68
C ASN A 295 -15.26 25.41 0.54
N PRO A 296 -15.66 25.65 -0.72
CA PRO A 296 -14.73 25.65 -1.85
C PRO A 296 -13.59 26.67 -1.74
N GLU A 297 -13.81 27.82 -1.10
CA GLU A 297 -12.78 28.84 -0.94
C GLU A 297 -11.64 28.37 -0.03
N ASP A 298 -11.94 27.51 0.95
CA ASP A 298 -10.91 26.95 1.80
C ASP A 298 -9.98 26.02 1.00
N PHE A 299 -10.46 25.35 -0.04
CA PHE A 299 -9.67 24.38 -0.83
C PHE A 299 -9.15 24.91 -2.16
N LYS A 300 -9.30 26.22 -2.41
CA LYS A 300 -8.81 26.88 -3.62
C LYS A 300 -7.30 26.76 -3.72
N GLU A 301 -6.82 26.17 -4.82
CA GLU A 301 -5.38 26.05 -5.05
C GLU A 301 -4.78 27.43 -5.35
N LEU A 302 -3.60 27.68 -4.78
CA LEU A 302 -2.83 28.87 -5.10
C LEU A 302 -2.28 28.76 -6.53
N ASP A 303 -2.28 29.88 -7.25
CA ASP A 303 -1.52 30.01 -8.50
C ASP A 303 -0.04 30.15 -8.15
N GLU A 304 0.60 29.01 -7.87
CA GLU A 304 1.98 28.98 -7.42
C GLU A 304 2.95 29.50 -8.48
N ASP A 305 2.64 29.34 -9.77
CA ASP A 305 3.49 29.83 -10.85
C ASP A 305 3.47 31.36 -10.91
N LYS A 306 2.29 31.97 -10.72
CA LYS A 306 2.17 33.41 -10.54
C LYS A 306 2.92 33.88 -9.29
N ILE A 307 2.71 33.21 -8.15
CA ILE A 307 3.40 33.56 -6.88
C ILE A 307 4.92 33.50 -7.06
N ARG A 308 5.47 32.42 -7.63
CA ARG A 308 6.91 32.29 -7.93
C ARG A 308 7.40 33.41 -8.83
N SER A 309 6.69 33.66 -9.93
CA SER A 309 7.08 34.66 -10.92
C SER A 309 7.13 36.07 -10.32
N GLU A 310 6.13 36.42 -9.51
CA GLU A 310 6.08 37.70 -8.80
C GLU A 310 7.16 37.79 -7.72
N ALA A 311 7.33 36.74 -6.93
CA ALA A 311 8.32 36.68 -5.86
C ALA A 311 9.76 36.76 -6.38
N ARG A 312 10.10 36.11 -7.50
CA ARG A 312 11.43 36.22 -8.14
C ARG A 312 11.75 37.66 -8.53
N LYS A 313 10.76 38.43 -9.01
CA LYS A 313 10.94 39.86 -9.36
C LYS A 313 11.26 40.68 -8.12
N VAL A 314 10.50 40.49 -7.03
CA VAL A 314 10.71 41.16 -5.75
C VAL A 314 12.10 40.84 -5.19
N PHE A 315 12.48 39.57 -5.15
CA PHE A 315 13.77 39.11 -4.65
C PHE A 315 14.95 39.70 -5.44
N GLN A 316 14.87 39.68 -6.77
CA GLN A 316 15.86 40.25 -7.67
C GLN A 316 15.96 41.78 -7.52
N ALA A 317 14.84 42.48 -7.32
CA ALA A 317 14.81 43.92 -7.12
C ALA A 317 15.42 44.32 -5.77
N TYR A 318 15.13 43.56 -4.71
CA TYR A 318 15.71 43.80 -3.39
C TYR A 318 17.22 43.61 -3.38
N GLY A 319 17.74 42.54 -4.00
CA GLY A 319 19.19 42.35 -4.12
C GLY A 319 19.87 43.47 -4.92
N LYS A 320 19.23 43.98 -5.99
CA LYS A 320 19.72 45.17 -6.73
C LYS A 320 19.76 46.44 -5.86
N LYS A 321 18.82 46.59 -4.93
CA LYS A 321 18.79 47.71 -3.98
C LYS A 321 19.96 47.63 -3.00
N LEU A 322 20.31 46.43 -2.52
CA LEU A 322 21.44 46.22 -1.60
C LEU A 322 22.81 46.30 -2.31
N PHE A 323 22.89 45.85 -3.56
CA PHE A 323 24.12 45.83 -4.35
C PHE A 323 23.94 46.66 -5.64
N PRO A 324 23.98 48.00 -5.55
CA PRO A 324 23.58 48.90 -6.63
C PRO A 324 24.47 48.80 -7.88
N TYR A 325 25.74 48.40 -7.73
CA TYR A 325 26.66 48.23 -8.86
C TYR A 325 26.40 46.96 -9.68
N GLY A 326 25.63 46.00 -9.15
CA GLY A 326 25.14 44.86 -9.90
C GLY A 326 24.80 43.67 -9.01
N PHE A 327 23.58 43.16 -9.19
CA PHE A 327 23.09 41.94 -8.59
C PHE A 327 22.28 41.16 -9.62
N LYS A 328 22.63 39.89 -9.85
CA LYS A 328 21.93 39.02 -10.79
C LYS A 328 21.72 37.63 -10.18
N CYS A 329 20.46 37.22 -10.07
CA CYS A 329 20.08 35.85 -9.74
C CYS A 329 20.12 34.96 -10.99
N HIS A 330 20.60 33.74 -10.82
CA HIS A 330 20.68 32.74 -11.90
C HIS A 330 19.54 31.72 -11.77
N TRP A 331 18.31 32.14 -12.05
CA TRP A 331 17.09 31.34 -11.83
C TRP A 331 16.99 30.02 -12.59
N ILE A 332 17.75 29.82 -13.67
CA ILE A 332 17.68 28.61 -14.51
C ILE A 332 18.73 27.59 -14.07
N ILE A 333 20.00 28.01 -14.02
CA ILE A 333 21.14 27.10 -13.78
C ILE A 333 21.55 27.10 -12.29
N GLY A 334 21.30 28.21 -11.59
CA GLY A 334 21.75 28.43 -10.22
C GLY A 334 20.65 28.30 -9.17
N LEU A 335 19.44 27.86 -9.54
CA LEU A 335 18.37 27.66 -8.56
C LEU A 335 18.64 26.40 -7.75
N ARG A 336 18.79 26.56 -6.44
CA ARG A 336 19.07 25.46 -5.50
C ARG A 336 17.83 25.02 -4.74
N ALA A 337 16.96 25.96 -4.40
CA ALA A 337 15.67 25.68 -3.79
C ALA A 337 14.65 26.76 -4.18
N GLU A 338 13.42 26.33 -4.40
CA GLU A 338 12.25 27.18 -4.62
C GLU A 338 11.04 26.48 -4.03
N GLU A 339 10.45 27.09 -3.01
CA GLU A 339 9.32 26.49 -2.29
C GLU A 339 8.24 27.56 -2.10
N VAL A 340 6.99 27.20 -2.42
CA VAL A 340 5.81 28.04 -2.15
C VAL A 340 5.09 27.44 -0.96
N SER A 341 4.97 28.22 0.10
CA SER A 341 4.21 27.90 1.29
C SER A 341 2.72 28.15 1.06
N ARG A 342 1.87 27.50 1.88
CA ARG A 342 0.40 27.59 1.74
C ARG A 342 -0.17 28.98 2.01
N ASP A 343 0.55 29.81 2.75
CA ASP A 343 0.18 31.18 3.05
C ASP A 343 0.64 32.16 1.94
N GLY A 344 1.11 31.63 0.81
CA GLY A 344 1.59 32.40 -0.34
C GLY A 344 3.03 32.92 -0.19
N ALA A 345 3.74 32.58 0.89
CA ALA A 345 5.17 32.89 0.98
C ALA A 345 5.97 32.04 -0.02
N CYS A 346 7.04 32.59 -0.57
CA CYS A 346 7.93 31.91 -1.49
C CYS A 346 9.39 32.03 -1.01
N PHE A 347 9.98 30.90 -0.69
CA PHE A 347 11.38 30.78 -0.30
C PHE A 347 12.26 30.53 -1.52
N PHE A 348 13.40 31.22 -1.59
CA PHE A 348 14.41 31.02 -2.61
C PHE A 348 15.78 30.74 -2.01
N LYS A 349 16.51 29.83 -2.66
CA LYS A 349 17.97 29.71 -2.55
C LYS A 349 18.56 29.66 -3.95
N VAL A 350 19.33 30.67 -4.33
CA VAL A 350 19.78 30.84 -5.72
C VAL A 350 21.21 31.37 -5.79
N ASP A 351 22.00 30.86 -6.72
CA ASP A 351 23.30 31.43 -7.04
C ASP A 351 23.13 32.83 -7.63
N VAL A 352 23.98 33.75 -7.19
CA VAL A 352 23.98 35.13 -7.63
C VAL A 352 25.36 35.59 -8.08
N THR A 353 25.38 36.59 -8.95
CA THR A 353 26.57 37.37 -9.27
C THR A 353 26.41 38.78 -8.76
N ILE A 354 27.36 39.20 -7.93
CA ILE A 354 27.43 40.52 -7.33
C ILE A 354 28.61 41.26 -7.97
N LYS A 355 28.42 42.53 -8.32
CA LYS A 355 29.43 43.39 -8.93
C LYS A 355 29.75 44.53 -7.95
N ASN A 356 31.02 44.86 -7.77
CA ASN A 356 31.44 46.06 -7.04
C ASN A 356 31.55 47.29 -7.97
N GLU A 357 31.89 48.45 -7.43
CA GLU A 357 32.01 49.70 -8.20
C GLU A 357 33.06 49.65 -9.33
N TYR A 358 34.14 48.89 -9.14
CA TYR A 358 35.20 48.69 -10.14
C TYR A 358 34.85 47.63 -11.20
N GLY A 359 33.69 47.01 -11.04
CA GLY A 359 33.16 46.00 -11.92
C GLY A 359 33.70 44.59 -11.77
N THR A 360 34.46 44.34 -10.72
CA THR A 360 34.84 43.00 -10.28
C THR A 360 33.60 42.21 -9.88
N LYS A 361 33.51 40.95 -10.33
CA LYS A 361 32.37 40.06 -10.06
C LYS A 361 32.73 39.05 -8.98
N ARG A 362 31.81 38.83 -8.04
CA ARG A 362 31.84 37.74 -7.05
C ARG A 362 30.62 36.83 -7.27
N LYS A 363 30.84 35.52 -7.19
CA LYS A 363 29.76 34.52 -7.07
C LYS A 363 29.40 34.36 -5.59
N ALA A 364 28.12 34.26 -5.28
CA ALA A 364 27.59 34.08 -3.94
C ALA A 364 26.28 33.29 -4.01
N ILE A 365 25.73 32.92 -2.88
CA ILE A 365 24.37 32.36 -2.79
C ILE A 365 23.49 33.38 -2.09
N ALA A 366 22.33 33.69 -2.67
CA ALA A 366 21.29 34.46 -2.00
C ALA A 366 20.19 33.51 -1.52
N GLU A 367 19.78 33.69 -0.28
CA GLU A 367 18.72 32.94 0.37
C GLU A 367 17.71 33.89 1.00
N GLY A 368 16.41 33.59 0.90
CA GLY A 368 15.41 34.30 1.68
C GLY A 368 13.97 34.13 1.20
N THR A 369 13.04 34.75 1.93
CA THR A 369 11.60 34.55 1.75
C THR A 369 10.92 35.83 1.28
N VAL A 370 10.03 35.69 0.29
CA VAL A 370 9.13 36.75 -0.17
C VAL A 370 7.70 36.39 0.21
N LYS A 371 6.95 37.33 0.79
CA LYS A 371 5.52 37.19 1.05
C LYS A 371 4.82 38.52 0.80
N ASP A 372 3.64 38.48 0.17
CA ASP A 372 2.82 39.65 -0.12
C ASP A 372 3.59 40.79 -0.81
N GLY A 373 4.45 40.42 -1.75
CA GLY A 373 5.30 41.37 -2.50
C GLY A 373 6.44 41.99 -1.70
N LYS A 374 6.74 41.49 -0.50
CA LYS A 374 7.77 42.02 0.41
C LYS A 374 8.79 40.94 0.76
N ILE A 375 10.03 41.36 0.98
CA ILE A 375 11.08 40.51 1.54
C ILE A 375 10.85 40.40 3.04
N ILE A 376 10.75 39.18 3.53
CA ILE A 376 10.65 38.86 4.96
C ILE A 376 12.05 38.70 5.54
N ASP A 377 12.91 37.98 4.82
CA ASP A 377 14.31 37.77 5.17
C ASP A 377 15.16 37.64 3.89
N PHE A 378 16.44 37.99 3.98
CA PHE A 378 17.36 37.95 2.85
C PHE A 378 18.82 37.92 3.31
N HIS A 379 19.55 36.89 2.89
CA HIS A 379 20.91 36.59 3.30
C HIS A 379 21.80 36.31 2.08
N ILE A 380 23.07 36.69 2.18
CA ILE A 380 24.10 36.42 1.18
C ILE A 380 25.20 35.59 1.83
N HIS A 381 25.55 34.47 1.19
CA HIS A 381 26.62 33.57 1.59
C HIS A 381 27.80 33.67 0.61
#